data_AF-A0A1Y0G134-F1
#
_entry.id   AF-A0A1Y0G134-F1
#
_cell.length_a   1.000
_cell.length_b   1.000
_cell.length_c   1.000
_cell.angle_alpha   90.00
_cell.angle_beta   90.00
_cell.angle_gamma   90.00
#
_symmetry.space_group_name_H-M   'P 1'
#
loop_
_entity.id
_entity.type
_entity.pdbx_description
1 polymer ?
#
loop_
_entity_poly.entity_id
_entity_poly.type
_entity_poly.pdbx_seq_one_letter_code
_entity_poly.pdbx_strand_id
1 'polypeptide(L)'
;MKSNLMNSSSHCYSRGIIGVLLCMLPWVSYAETTALTTSETTAVTQVADPAAVMKVAIDDVLTQLKNHETLYKDNPQQLRVMVANTVLPHFNVARIAQLALAQHWRNASAQQREMYVREFQRYLIRTYTETLYIYRNTKPEMLGAHYNDKDSHKATLKLRATNEKGEPVRLFLRLELKDDNWKVVDINVEGVSLVITTRGVFDEEIKKVGLDAFLSNLAEKNNRAEGSADE
;
A
#
# COMPACT_ATOMS: atom_id res chain seq x y z
N MET A 1 -38.87 -57.02 -33.49
CA MET A 1 -37.39 -57.00 -33.59
C MET A 1 -36.85 -56.60 -32.22
N LYS A 2 -36.74 -57.57 -31.28
CA LYS A 2 -35.49 -58.24 -30.84
C LYS A 2 -34.37 -57.23 -30.53
N SER A 3 -33.78 -57.11 -29.35
CA SER A 3 -33.92 -57.74 -28.03
C SER A 3 -32.78 -57.16 -27.16
N ASN A 4 -32.96 -57.15 -25.83
CA ASN A 4 -31.89 -57.33 -24.82
C ASN A 4 -30.95 -56.15 -24.53
N LEU A 5 -30.52 -55.84 -23.30
CA LEU A 5 -30.65 -56.44 -21.96
C LEU A 5 -30.20 -55.38 -20.91
N MET A 6 -30.87 -55.40 -19.74
CA MET A 6 -30.38 -55.31 -18.34
C MET A 6 -29.12 -54.45 -18.05
N ASN A 7 -29.02 -53.65 -17.00
CA ASN A 7 -29.24 -53.90 -15.55
C ASN A 7 -28.89 -52.54 -14.87
N SER A 8 -29.39 -52.10 -13.72
CA SER A 8 -29.44 -52.80 -12.45
C SER A 8 -30.21 -51.94 -11.43
N SER A 9 -31.21 -52.58 -10.80
CA SER A 9 -31.58 -52.56 -9.36
C SER A 9 -31.72 -51.24 -8.58
N SER A 10 -32.69 -51.01 -7.71
CA SER A 10 -33.96 -51.63 -7.31
C SER A 10 -34.58 -50.64 -6.31
N HIS A 11 -35.86 -50.30 -6.46
CA HIS A 11 -36.66 -49.74 -5.38
C HIS A 11 -37.44 -50.87 -4.70
N CYS A 12 -37.48 -50.87 -3.37
CA CYS A 12 -38.52 -51.51 -2.55
C CYS A 12 -38.99 -50.44 -1.56
N TYR A 13 -40.20 -49.88 -1.66
CA TYR A 13 -41.49 -50.42 -1.13
C TYR A 13 -41.34 -50.93 0.31
N SER A 14 -42.23 -50.72 1.27
CA SER A 14 -43.49 -50.01 1.41
C SER A 14 -43.95 -50.34 2.85
N ARG A 15 -44.58 -49.36 3.51
CA ARG A 15 -45.65 -49.47 4.53
C ARG A 15 -45.74 -50.77 5.35
N GLY A 16 -45.51 -50.65 6.66
CA GLY A 16 -45.94 -51.60 7.68
C GLY A 16 -46.64 -50.88 8.83
N ILE A 17 -47.89 -51.26 9.09
CA ILE A 17 -48.88 -50.69 10.00
C ILE A 17 -48.78 -51.36 11.38
N ILE A 18 -48.88 -50.53 12.43
CA ILE A 18 -49.50 -50.74 13.77
C ILE A 18 -49.29 -52.12 14.44
N GLY A 19 -48.51 -52.10 15.53
CA GLY A 19 -48.47 -53.15 16.55
C GLY A 19 -48.40 -52.53 17.95
N VAL A 20 -49.46 -52.73 18.73
CA VAL A 20 -49.70 -52.23 20.10
C VAL A 20 -48.85 -52.99 21.11
N LEU A 21 -48.19 -52.31 22.07
CA LEU A 21 -47.99 -52.85 23.42
C LEU A 21 -47.64 -51.75 24.45
N LEU A 22 -48.50 -51.65 25.46
CA LEU A 22 -48.39 -50.84 26.66
C LEU A 22 -47.25 -51.38 27.55
N CYS A 23 -46.32 -50.54 28.04
CA CYS A 23 -45.64 -50.71 29.34
C CYS A 23 -44.71 -49.52 29.68
N MET A 24 -45.04 -48.83 30.77
CA MET A 24 -44.19 -48.17 31.78
C MET A 24 -43.06 -47.18 31.35
N LEU A 25 -43.19 -45.96 31.88
CA LEU A 25 -42.24 -44.82 31.80
C LEU A 25 -40.83 -45.18 32.35
N PRO A 26 -39.76 -44.54 31.84
CA PRO A 26 -39.36 -43.24 32.37
C PRO A 26 -39.08 -42.19 31.27
N TRP A 27 -39.22 -40.91 31.63
CA TRP A 27 -38.83 -39.76 30.81
C TRP A 27 -37.44 -39.94 30.21
N VAL A 28 -37.38 -40.18 28.90
CA VAL A 28 -36.17 -39.97 28.11
C VAL A 28 -36.38 -38.66 27.36
N SER A 29 -35.66 -37.63 27.78
CA SER A 29 -35.56 -36.38 27.03
C SER A 29 -35.05 -36.70 25.63
N TYR A 30 -35.83 -36.37 24.60
CA TYR A 30 -35.33 -36.30 23.23
C TYR A 30 -34.29 -35.16 23.20
N ALA A 31 -33.02 -35.51 23.20
CA ALA A 31 -32.00 -34.59 22.72
C ALA A 31 -32.15 -34.52 21.21
N GLU A 32 -32.81 -33.48 20.71
CA GLU A 32 -32.72 -33.10 19.30
C GLU A 32 -31.24 -32.84 18.98
N THR A 33 -30.60 -33.81 18.34
CA THR A 33 -29.27 -33.60 17.77
C THR A 33 -29.44 -32.76 16.52
N THR A 34 -29.47 -31.44 16.70
CA THR A 34 -29.33 -30.50 15.58
C THR A 34 -27.90 -30.64 15.07
N ALA A 35 -27.71 -31.34 13.95
CA ALA A 35 -26.46 -31.31 13.22
C ALA A 35 -26.23 -29.86 12.75
N LEU A 36 -25.28 -29.17 13.38
CA LEU A 36 -24.81 -27.86 12.94
C LEU A 36 -24.01 -28.07 11.66
N THR A 37 -24.65 -27.83 10.52
CA THR A 37 -23.96 -27.70 9.23
C THR A 37 -23.15 -26.41 9.28
N THR A 38 -21.88 -26.49 9.67
CA THR A 38 -20.95 -25.36 9.60
C THR A 38 -20.68 -25.10 8.13
N SER A 39 -21.35 -24.10 7.54
CA SER A 39 -20.94 -23.55 6.25
C SER A 39 -19.63 -22.81 6.45
N GLU A 40 -18.52 -23.42 6.02
CA GLU A 40 -17.24 -22.74 5.88
C GLU A 40 -17.34 -21.71 4.75
N THR A 41 -17.70 -20.47 5.08
CA THR A 41 -17.52 -19.34 4.17
C THR A 41 -16.04 -19.08 4.04
N THR A 42 -15.41 -19.63 2.99
CA THR A 42 -14.08 -19.19 2.55
C THR A 42 -14.19 -17.74 2.08
N ALA A 43 -13.84 -16.79 2.95
CA ALA A 43 -13.70 -15.39 2.57
C ALA A 43 -12.52 -15.28 1.59
N VAL A 44 -12.83 -15.08 0.31
CA VAL A 44 -11.83 -14.63 -0.66
C VAL A 44 -11.50 -13.18 -0.31
N THR A 45 -10.34 -12.93 0.29
CA THR A 45 -9.84 -11.58 0.53
C THR A 45 -9.62 -10.91 -0.83
N GLN A 46 -10.60 -10.14 -1.28
CA GLN A 46 -10.48 -9.35 -2.49
C GLN A 46 -9.45 -8.24 -2.22
N VAL A 47 -8.32 -8.28 -2.92
CA VAL A 47 -7.31 -7.21 -2.87
C VAL A 47 -7.99 -5.89 -3.23
N ALA A 48 -7.87 -4.89 -2.36
CA ALA A 48 -8.53 -3.61 -2.51
C ALA A 48 -8.10 -2.91 -3.82
N ASP A 49 -9.02 -2.18 -4.44
CA ASP A 49 -8.75 -1.38 -5.63
C ASP A 49 -7.67 -0.31 -5.35
N PRO A 50 -6.61 -0.19 -6.17
CA PRO A 50 -5.53 0.76 -5.96
C PRO A 50 -6.00 2.22 -5.92
N ALA A 51 -7.00 2.60 -6.72
CA ALA A 51 -7.50 3.97 -6.71
C ALA A 51 -8.22 4.28 -5.39
N ALA A 52 -9.01 3.34 -4.87
CA ALA A 52 -9.66 3.45 -3.57
C ALA A 52 -8.63 3.56 -2.42
N VAL A 53 -7.61 2.68 -2.40
CA VAL A 53 -6.57 2.70 -1.36
C VAL A 53 -5.79 4.03 -1.39
N MET A 54 -5.40 4.50 -2.57
CA MET A 54 -4.68 5.77 -2.70
C MET A 54 -5.56 6.99 -2.41
N LYS A 55 -6.86 6.93 -2.69
CA LYS A 55 -7.79 7.99 -2.30
C LYS A 55 -7.82 8.16 -0.78
N VAL A 56 -7.97 7.08 -0.03
CA VAL A 56 -7.96 7.12 1.44
C VAL A 56 -6.63 7.67 1.95
N ALA A 57 -5.51 7.22 1.38
CA ALA A 57 -4.18 7.70 1.75
C ALA A 57 -4.00 9.22 1.50
N ILE A 58 -4.41 9.71 0.33
CA ILE A 58 -4.32 11.13 -0.01
C ILE A 58 -5.22 11.97 0.89
N ASP A 59 -6.46 11.51 1.11
CA ASP A 59 -7.41 12.22 1.97
C ASP A 59 -6.90 12.30 3.42
N ASP A 60 -6.30 11.24 3.96
CA ASP A 60 -5.69 11.24 5.31
C ASP A 60 -4.52 12.23 5.38
N VAL A 61 -3.56 12.15 4.45
CA VAL A 61 -2.40 13.07 4.41
C VAL A 61 -2.85 14.54 4.35
N LEU A 62 -3.78 14.87 3.46
CA LEU A 62 -4.29 16.24 3.32
C LEU A 62 -5.07 16.69 4.56
N THR A 63 -5.79 15.77 5.21
CA THR A 63 -6.52 16.05 6.45
C THR A 63 -5.55 16.32 7.61
N GLN A 64 -4.52 15.49 7.78
CA GLN A 64 -3.51 15.70 8.83
C GLN A 64 -2.77 17.02 8.64
N LEU A 65 -2.41 17.38 7.40
CA LEU A 65 -1.77 18.65 7.08
C LEU A 65 -2.65 19.87 7.42
N LYS A 66 -3.97 19.77 7.21
CA LYS A 66 -4.92 20.84 7.59
C LYS A 66 -5.09 20.95 9.10
N ASN A 67 -5.21 19.82 9.79
CA ASN A 67 -5.42 19.79 11.24
C ASN A 67 -4.21 20.32 12.03
N HIS A 68 -3.02 20.34 11.40
CA HIS A 68 -1.78 20.79 12.01
C HIS A 68 -1.17 22.00 11.27
N GLU A 69 -2.00 22.89 10.74
CA GLU A 69 -1.56 24.01 9.92
C GLU A 69 -0.56 24.93 10.65
N THR A 70 -0.73 25.11 11.97
CA THR A 70 0.13 25.95 12.80
C THR A 70 1.57 25.42 12.90
N LEU A 71 1.77 24.09 12.82
CA LEU A 71 3.10 23.49 12.91
C LEU A 71 4.06 23.96 11.81
N TYR A 72 3.53 24.34 10.64
CA TYR A 72 4.38 24.81 9.54
C TYR A 72 5.19 26.06 9.90
N LYS A 73 4.59 26.98 10.67
CA LYS A 73 5.24 28.22 11.11
C LYS A 73 5.93 28.06 12.45
N ASP A 74 5.28 27.36 13.38
CA ASP A 74 5.66 27.39 14.78
C ASP A 74 6.64 26.26 15.15
N ASN A 75 6.59 25.13 14.46
CA ASN A 75 7.44 23.97 14.74
C ASN A 75 7.66 23.09 13.50
N PRO A 76 8.52 23.51 12.55
CA PRO A 76 8.74 22.81 11.29
C PRO A 76 9.30 21.38 11.49
N GLN A 77 10.00 21.10 12.60
CA GLN A 77 10.46 19.74 12.90
C GLN A 77 9.30 18.82 13.29
N GLN A 78 8.40 19.30 14.15
CA GLN A 78 7.21 18.54 14.49
C GLN A 78 6.32 18.30 13.28
N LEU A 79 6.22 19.28 12.35
CA LEU A 79 5.56 19.08 11.07
C LEU A 79 6.21 17.93 10.28
N ARG A 80 7.55 17.90 10.15
CA ARG A 80 8.26 16.82 9.43
C ARG A 80 8.00 15.45 10.05
N VAL A 81 7.99 15.34 11.38
CA VAL A 81 7.67 14.09 12.09
C VAL A 81 6.24 13.64 11.81
N MET A 82 5.27 14.56 11.90
CA MET A 82 3.87 14.26 11.58
C MET A 82 3.71 13.79 10.12
N VAL A 83 4.31 14.53 9.18
CA VAL A 83 4.27 14.19 7.75
C VAL A 83 4.92 12.83 7.50
N ALA A 84 6.06 12.54 8.11
CA ALA A 84 6.69 11.23 8.01
C ALA A 84 5.75 10.11 8.49
N ASN A 85 5.16 10.25 9.68
CA ASN A 85 4.27 9.24 10.24
C ASN A 85 3.02 9.01 9.40
N THR A 86 2.51 10.06 8.75
CA THR A 86 1.29 9.99 7.93
C THR A 86 1.59 9.45 6.52
N VAL A 87 2.68 9.89 5.89
CA VAL A 87 2.97 9.58 4.49
C VAL A 87 3.65 8.22 4.34
N LEU A 88 4.66 7.91 5.17
CA LEU A 88 5.50 6.72 4.98
C LEU A 88 4.75 5.39 4.92
N PRO A 89 3.66 5.16 5.68
CA PRO A 89 2.87 3.94 5.56
C PRO A 89 2.34 3.68 4.16
N HIS A 90 2.18 4.70 3.31
CA HIS A 90 1.63 4.56 1.96
C HIS A 90 2.70 4.31 0.88
N PHE A 91 3.99 4.33 1.25
CA PHE A 91 5.11 4.22 0.33
C PHE A 91 5.92 2.95 0.61
N ASN A 92 6.45 2.34 -0.45
CA ASN A 92 7.45 1.29 -0.32
C ASN A 92 8.84 1.92 -0.37
N VAL A 93 9.23 2.56 0.73
CA VAL A 93 10.47 3.37 0.82
C VAL A 93 11.71 2.56 0.43
N ALA A 94 11.82 1.32 0.90
CA ALA A 94 12.94 0.44 0.55
C ALA A 94 13.04 0.21 -0.97
N ARG A 95 11.90 0.02 -1.63
CA ARG A 95 11.85 -0.13 -3.09
C ARG A 95 12.24 1.15 -3.82
N ILE A 96 11.72 2.29 -3.38
CA ILE A 96 12.05 3.61 -3.95
C ILE A 96 13.55 3.86 -3.82
N ALA A 97 14.11 3.65 -2.63
CA ALA A 97 15.53 3.78 -2.36
C ALA A 97 16.35 2.88 -3.31
N GLN A 98 16.00 1.60 -3.40
CA GLN A 98 16.68 0.68 -4.32
C GLN A 98 16.63 1.18 -5.77
N LEU A 99 15.47 1.67 -6.23
CA LEU A 99 15.32 2.20 -7.59
C LEU A 99 16.12 3.49 -7.79
N ALA A 100 16.22 4.35 -6.79
CA ALA A 100 16.99 5.58 -6.85
C ALA A 100 18.51 5.32 -6.83
N LEU A 101 19.00 4.38 -6.01
CA LEU A 101 20.43 4.04 -5.95
C LEU A 101 20.90 3.18 -7.15
N ALA A 102 19.97 2.48 -7.79
CA ALA A 102 20.16 1.78 -9.06
C ALA A 102 21.38 0.85 -9.09
N GLN A 103 22.36 1.10 -9.97
CA GLN A 103 23.55 0.25 -10.11
C GLN A 103 24.38 0.19 -8.82
N HIS A 104 24.46 1.29 -8.08
CA HIS A 104 25.22 1.39 -6.83
C HIS A 104 24.61 0.52 -5.73
N TRP A 105 23.29 0.23 -5.79
CA TRP A 105 22.65 -0.69 -4.87
C TRP A 105 23.26 -2.09 -4.91
N ARG A 106 23.61 -2.59 -6.11
CA ARG A 106 24.16 -3.95 -6.27
C ARG A 106 25.53 -4.08 -5.63
N ASN A 107 26.33 -3.02 -5.69
CA ASN A 107 27.69 -2.97 -5.16
C ASN A 107 27.74 -2.59 -3.67
N ALA A 108 26.67 -1.99 -3.14
CA ALA A 108 26.58 -1.63 -1.73
C ALA A 108 26.49 -2.86 -0.82
N SER A 109 27.20 -2.81 0.30
CA SER A 109 27.07 -3.76 1.41
C SER A 109 25.69 -3.67 2.07
N ALA A 110 25.33 -4.66 2.87
CA ALA A 110 24.08 -4.63 3.64
C ALA A 110 23.99 -3.40 4.53
N GLN A 111 25.07 -3.07 5.24
CA GLN A 111 25.15 -1.90 6.12
C GLN A 111 25.01 -0.58 5.34
N GLN A 112 25.64 -0.47 4.16
CA GLN A 112 25.50 0.70 3.30
C GLN A 112 24.07 0.86 2.79
N ARG A 113 23.40 -0.24 2.43
CA ARG A 113 21.99 -0.21 2.00
C ARG A 113 21.06 0.24 3.12
N GLU A 114 21.24 -0.27 4.33
CA GLU A 114 20.46 0.15 5.50
C GLU A 114 20.66 1.62 5.83
N MET A 115 21.92 2.08 5.85
CA MET A 115 22.25 3.49 6.04
C MET A 115 21.60 4.35 4.95
N TYR A 116 21.75 3.95 3.69
CA TYR A 116 21.16 4.66 2.57
C TYR A 116 19.63 4.75 2.67
N VAL A 117 18.94 3.66 2.99
CA VAL A 117 17.46 3.68 3.10
C VAL A 117 17.02 4.67 4.18
N ARG A 118 17.66 4.68 5.35
CA ARG A 118 17.35 5.66 6.40
C ARG A 118 17.61 7.09 5.97
N GLU A 119 18.78 7.37 5.41
CA GLU A 119 19.16 8.73 5.03
C GLU A 119 18.37 9.24 3.82
N PHE A 120 18.00 8.35 2.91
CA PHE A 120 17.14 8.65 1.79
C PHE A 120 15.72 9.00 2.24
N GLN A 121 15.17 8.27 3.22
CA GLN A 121 13.88 8.59 3.81
C GLN A 121 13.88 10.00 4.43
N ARG A 122 14.91 10.33 5.24
CA ARG A 122 15.08 11.67 5.83
C ARG A 122 15.19 12.76 4.75
N TYR A 123 15.96 12.48 3.69
CA TYR A 123 16.07 13.37 2.52
C TYR A 123 14.70 13.64 1.89
N LEU A 124 13.89 12.61 1.61
CA LEU A 124 12.57 12.77 0.99
C LEU A 124 11.63 13.62 1.84
N ILE A 125 11.54 13.32 3.14
CA ILE A 125 10.67 14.09 4.06
C ILE A 125 11.11 15.56 4.08
N ARG A 126 12.40 15.83 4.30
CA ARG A 126 12.91 17.21 4.30
C ARG A 126 12.60 17.94 2.99
N THR A 127 12.78 17.29 1.85
CA THR A 127 12.65 17.93 0.53
C THR A 127 11.19 18.17 0.12
N TYR A 128 10.24 17.35 0.57
CA TYR A 128 8.87 17.39 0.06
C TYR A 128 7.80 17.81 1.08
N THR A 129 8.13 17.90 2.37
CA THR A 129 7.17 18.37 3.41
C THR A 129 6.58 19.73 3.06
N GLU A 130 7.40 20.70 2.63
CA GLU A 130 6.91 22.04 2.27
C GLU A 130 5.95 21.99 1.07
N THR A 131 6.31 21.26 0.02
CA THR A 131 5.42 21.09 -1.14
C THR A 131 4.10 20.45 -0.74
N LEU A 132 4.12 19.40 0.10
CA LEU A 132 2.88 18.80 0.61
C LEU A 132 2.03 19.81 1.37
N TYR A 133 2.65 20.64 2.21
CA TYR A 133 1.95 21.68 2.96
C TYR A 133 1.34 22.75 2.04
N ILE A 134 2.06 23.24 1.02
CA ILE A 134 1.55 24.21 0.04
C ILE A 134 0.27 23.66 -0.62
N TYR A 135 0.28 22.37 -0.98
CA TYR A 135 -0.83 21.72 -1.67
C TYR A 135 -1.91 21.15 -0.73
N ARG A 136 -1.84 21.39 0.59
CA ARG A 136 -2.78 20.83 1.58
C ARG A 136 -4.26 21.10 1.27
N ASN A 137 -4.57 22.23 0.64
CA ASN A 137 -5.94 22.63 0.31
C ASN A 137 -6.43 22.11 -1.05
N THR A 138 -5.58 21.41 -1.79
CA THR A 138 -5.97 20.83 -3.07
C THR A 138 -6.90 19.63 -2.88
N LYS A 139 -7.62 19.30 -3.94
CA LYS A 139 -8.44 18.09 -4.05
C LYS A 139 -8.09 17.42 -5.37
N PRO A 140 -7.08 16.53 -5.39
CA PRO A 140 -6.71 15.84 -6.61
C PRO A 140 -7.87 15.02 -7.17
N GLU A 141 -8.17 15.21 -8.45
CA GLU A 141 -9.11 14.42 -9.22
C GLU A 141 -8.46 13.07 -9.59
N MET A 142 -9.13 11.96 -9.24
CA MET A 142 -8.70 10.62 -9.63
C MET A 142 -9.22 10.31 -11.04
N LEU A 143 -8.32 10.13 -11.99
CA LEU A 143 -8.65 9.86 -13.40
C LEU A 143 -8.69 8.36 -13.73
N GLY A 144 -8.46 7.50 -12.73
CA GLY A 144 -8.50 6.04 -12.85
C GLY A 144 -7.13 5.37 -12.73
N ALA A 145 -7.15 4.10 -12.34
CA ALA A 145 -5.97 3.24 -12.27
C ALA A 145 -5.90 2.31 -13.48
N HIS A 146 -4.68 2.04 -13.93
CA HIS A 146 -4.39 1.04 -14.95
C HIS A 146 -3.40 0.03 -14.39
N TYR A 147 -3.81 -1.24 -14.34
CA TYR A 147 -2.96 -2.35 -13.96
C TYR A 147 -1.91 -2.61 -15.03
N ASN A 148 -0.74 -3.09 -14.64
CA ASN A 148 0.26 -3.52 -15.61
C ASN A 148 -0.17 -4.83 -16.26
N ASP A 149 -0.13 -4.88 -17.60
CA ASP A 149 -0.56 -6.04 -18.38
C ASP A 149 0.20 -7.34 -18.06
N LYS A 150 1.45 -7.23 -17.57
CA LYS A 150 2.33 -8.37 -17.28
C LYS A 150 2.42 -8.71 -15.80
N ASP A 151 1.96 -7.82 -14.94
CA ASP A 151 2.11 -7.95 -13.50
C ASP A 151 0.97 -7.22 -12.79
N SER A 152 -0.08 -7.95 -12.44
CA SER A 152 -1.24 -7.43 -11.72
C SER A 152 -0.91 -6.89 -10.33
N HIS A 153 0.29 -7.14 -9.79
CA HIS A 153 0.78 -6.49 -8.58
C HIS A 153 1.37 -5.11 -8.84
N LYS A 154 1.26 -4.59 -10.05
CA LYS A 154 1.65 -3.23 -10.42
C LYS A 154 0.49 -2.48 -11.03
N ALA A 155 0.36 -1.21 -10.67
CA ALA A 155 -0.63 -0.32 -11.24
C ALA A 155 -0.07 1.10 -11.39
N THR A 156 -0.68 1.87 -12.28
CA THR A 156 -0.45 3.31 -12.40
C THR A 156 -1.76 4.04 -12.18
N LEU A 157 -1.83 4.84 -11.12
CA LEU A 157 -2.97 5.72 -10.85
C LEU A 157 -2.72 7.09 -11.47
N LYS A 158 -3.68 7.55 -12.28
CA LYS A 158 -3.64 8.88 -12.90
C LYS A 158 -4.40 9.86 -12.03
N LEU A 159 -3.81 11.01 -11.76
CA LEU A 159 -4.43 12.10 -11.02
C LEU A 159 -4.27 13.43 -11.76
N ARG A 160 -5.17 14.36 -11.46
CA ARG A 160 -5.03 15.77 -11.80
C ARG A 160 -5.19 16.61 -10.55
N ALA A 161 -4.20 17.44 -10.23
CA ALA A 161 -4.29 18.45 -9.19
C ALA A 161 -4.29 19.85 -9.82
N THR A 162 -4.43 20.87 -8.98
CA THR A 162 -4.32 22.27 -9.38
C THR A 162 -3.15 22.90 -8.63
N ASN A 163 -2.27 23.63 -9.32
CA ASN A 163 -1.19 24.37 -8.68
C ASN A 163 -1.70 25.69 -8.04
N GLU A 164 -0.80 26.42 -7.38
CA GLU A 164 -1.12 27.71 -6.74
C GLU A 164 -1.64 28.78 -7.72
N LYS A 165 -1.35 28.64 -9.02
CA LYS A 165 -1.80 29.55 -10.09
C LYS A 165 -3.17 29.15 -10.68
N GLY A 166 -3.77 28.05 -10.21
CA GLY A 166 -5.03 27.55 -10.77
C GLY A 166 -4.85 26.65 -12.00
N GLU A 167 -3.62 26.32 -12.39
CA GLU A 167 -3.35 25.52 -13.58
C GLU A 167 -3.38 24.01 -13.25
N PRO A 168 -3.89 23.16 -14.17
CA PRO A 168 -3.93 21.73 -13.96
C PRO A 168 -2.53 21.11 -14.03
N VAL A 169 -2.22 20.24 -13.05
CA VAL A 169 -0.99 19.45 -12.98
C VAL A 169 -1.36 17.97 -13.06
N ARG A 170 -0.76 17.24 -13.99
CA ARG A 170 -0.91 15.79 -14.14
C ARG A 170 0.07 15.05 -13.25
N LEU A 171 -0.44 14.08 -12.51
CA LEU A 171 0.36 13.19 -11.67
C LEU A 171 0.09 11.73 -12.02
N PHE A 172 1.13 10.91 -11.94
CA PHE A 172 1.00 9.46 -12.01
C PHE A 172 1.68 8.83 -10.79
N LEU A 173 0.91 8.10 -10.00
CA LEU A 173 1.47 7.26 -8.94
C LEU A 173 1.74 5.88 -9.52
N ARG A 174 3.00 5.45 -9.49
CA ARG A 174 3.34 4.05 -9.75
C ARG A 174 3.20 3.28 -8.45
N LEU A 175 2.43 2.20 -8.49
CA LEU A 175 2.05 1.42 -7.32
C LEU A 175 2.58 -0.01 -7.47
N GLU A 176 3.05 -0.58 -6.37
CA GLU A 176 3.33 -2.01 -6.22
C GLU A 176 2.48 -2.56 -5.06
N LEU A 177 1.85 -3.73 -5.27
CA LEU A 177 1.17 -4.45 -4.21
C LEU A 177 2.22 -5.13 -3.33
N LYS A 178 2.15 -4.87 -2.02
CA LYS A 178 3.02 -5.44 -1.01
C LYS A 178 2.19 -5.81 0.21
N ASP A 179 2.27 -7.07 0.63
CA ASP A 179 1.52 -7.59 1.78
C ASP A 179 0.03 -7.22 1.69
N ASP A 180 -0.57 -7.51 0.53
CA ASP A 180 -1.96 -7.19 0.14
C ASP A 180 -2.36 -5.71 0.22
N ASN A 181 -1.37 -4.81 0.26
CA ASN A 181 -1.58 -3.36 0.31
C ASN A 181 -0.85 -2.65 -0.83
N TRP A 182 -1.55 -1.78 -1.55
CA TRP A 182 -0.95 -0.95 -2.57
C TRP A 182 -0.04 0.11 -1.95
N LYS A 183 1.21 0.17 -2.41
CA LYS A 183 2.21 1.14 -1.97
C LYS A 183 2.75 1.92 -3.15
N VAL A 184 2.96 3.22 -2.95
CA VAL A 184 3.62 4.07 -3.94
C VAL A 184 5.10 3.67 -4.04
N VAL A 185 5.58 3.52 -5.28
CA VAL A 185 6.99 3.26 -5.62
C VAL A 185 7.61 4.33 -6.50
N ASP A 186 6.82 5.29 -6.99
CA ASP A 186 7.29 6.49 -7.67
C ASP A 186 6.13 7.47 -7.87
N ILE A 187 6.47 8.74 -8.00
CA ILE A 187 5.56 9.79 -8.42
C ILE A 187 6.13 10.41 -9.69
N ASN A 188 5.30 10.49 -10.72
CA ASN A 188 5.60 11.25 -11.92
C ASN A 188 4.76 12.52 -11.93
N VAL A 189 5.39 13.67 -12.11
CA VAL A 189 4.73 14.97 -12.22
C VAL A 189 5.08 15.55 -13.58
N GLU A 190 4.07 15.81 -14.40
CA GLU A 190 4.26 16.37 -15.75
C GLU A 190 5.31 15.63 -16.62
N GLY A 191 5.33 14.30 -16.53
CA GLY A 191 6.26 13.46 -17.28
C GLY A 191 7.60 13.22 -16.56
N VAL A 192 7.87 13.92 -15.47
CA VAL A 192 9.13 13.79 -14.71
C VAL A 192 8.94 12.84 -13.52
N SER A 193 9.65 11.72 -13.54
CA SER A 193 9.70 10.76 -12.43
C SER A 193 10.64 11.24 -11.34
N LEU A 194 10.16 11.31 -10.10
CA LEU A 194 11.00 11.67 -8.97
C LEU A 194 12.12 10.65 -8.76
N VAL A 195 11.83 9.35 -8.86
CA VAL A 195 12.84 8.29 -8.73
C VAL A 195 13.94 8.40 -9.79
N ILE A 196 13.58 8.65 -11.05
CA ILE A 196 14.56 8.76 -12.15
C ILE A 196 15.41 10.02 -11.97
N THR A 197 14.78 11.15 -11.63
CA THR A 197 15.50 12.40 -11.38
C THR A 197 16.48 12.25 -10.22
N THR A 198 16.05 11.71 -9.08
CA THR A 198 16.93 11.51 -7.93
C THR A 198 18.06 10.52 -8.22
N ARG A 199 17.79 9.47 -9.01
CA ARG A 199 18.83 8.55 -9.49
C ARG A 199 19.94 9.29 -10.24
N GLY A 200 19.58 10.20 -11.15
CA GLY A 200 20.57 10.99 -11.90
C GLY A 200 21.46 11.82 -10.97
N VAL A 201 20.84 12.54 -10.03
CA VAL A 201 21.55 13.37 -9.04
C VAL A 201 22.52 12.52 -8.19
N PHE A 202 22.07 11.37 -7.69
CA PHE A 202 22.90 10.53 -6.82
C PHE A 202 23.99 9.81 -7.60
N ASP A 203 23.72 9.34 -8.81
CA ASP A 203 24.75 8.73 -9.66
C ASP A 203 25.89 9.70 -9.96
N GLU A 204 25.57 10.97 -10.24
CA GLU A 204 26.58 12.01 -10.45
C GLU A 204 27.41 12.29 -9.19
N GLU A 205 26.79 12.38 -8.01
CA GLU A 205 27.51 12.60 -6.76
C GLU A 205 28.40 11.39 -6.41
N ILE A 206 27.86 10.17 -6.49
CA ILE A 206 28.61 8.93 -6.20
C ILE A 206 29.80 8.76 -7.14
N LYS A 207 29.65 9.06 -8.44
CA LYS A 207 30.78 9.01 -9.39
C LYS A 207 31.89 9.98 -9.04
N LYS A 208 31.59 11.11 -8.39
CA LYS A 208 32.57 12.13 -8.00
C LYS A 208 33.26 11.79 -6.69
N VAL A 209 32.53 11.33 -5.68
CA VAL A 209 33.06 11.19 -4.30
C VAL A 209 33.14 9.75 -3.80
N GLY A 210 32.57 8.78 -4.52
CA GLY A 210 32.42 7.40 -4.07
C GLY A 210 31.20 7.20 -3.16
N LEU A 211 30.78 5.95 -2.99
CA LEU A 211 29.55 5.61 -2.24
C LEU A 211 29.66 5.99 -0.75
N ASP A 212 30.80 5.72 -0.11
CA ASP A 212 30.97 6.00 1.33
C ASP A 212 30.88 7.50 1.63
N ALA A 213 31.60 8.32 0.87
CA ALA A 213 31.55 9.77 1.03
C ALA A 213 30.16 10.33 0.69
N PHE A 214 29.48 9.78 -0.33
CA PHE A 214 28.10 10.14 -0.62
C PHE A 214 27.16 9.87 0.57
N LEU A 215 27.26 8.70 1.21
CA LEU A 215 26.43 8.36 2.37
C LEU A 215 26.74 9.27 3.56
N SER A 216 28.01 9.58 3.81
CA SER A 216 28.41 10.55 4.84
C SER A 216 27.81 11.93 4.55
N ASN A 217 27.96 12.42 3.32
CA ASN A 217 27.44 13.72 2.90
C ASN A 217 25.92 13.80 3.02
N LEU A 218 25.20 12.73 2.66
CA LEU A 218 23.75 12.67 2.76
C LEU A 218 23.31 12.76 4.23
N ALA A 219 23.94 11.99 5.11
CA ALA A 219 23.68 12.02 6.55
C ALA A 219 23.98 13.41 7.16
N GLU A 220 25.12 14.01 6.81
CA GLU A 220 25.47 15.35 7.28
C GLU A 220 24.49 16.43 6.81
N LYS A 221 24.09 16.41 5.53
CA LYS A 221 23.08 17.34 5.01
C LYS A 221 21.77 17.20 5.81
N ASN A 222 21.36 15.97 6.12
CA ASN A 222 20.17 15.70 6.92
C ASN A 222 20.30 16.25 8.35
N ASN A 223 21.41 15.97 9.02
CA ASN A 223 21.68 16.47 10.37
C ASN A 223 21.70 18.00 10.43
N ARG A 224 22.36 18.66 9.48
CA ARG A 224 22.40 20.14 9.42
C ARG A 224 21.01 20.76 9.27
N ALA A 225 20.16 20.18 8.42
CA ALA A 225 18.81 20.67 8.19
C ALA A 225 17.83 20.36 9.34
N GLU A 226 18.19 19.42 10.20
CA GLU A 226 17.46 19.14 11.43
C GLU A 226 17.90 20.12 12.54
N GLY A 227 19.21 20.29 12.74
CA GLY A 227 19.75 21.20 13.76
C GLY A 227 19.54 22.70 13.47
N SER A 228 19.44 23.11 12.20
CA SER A 228 19.21 24.52 11.85
C SER A 228 17.78 25.02 12.09
N ALA A 229 16.89 24.19 12.65
CA ALA A 229 15.55 24.63 13.05
C ALA A 229 15.40 24.79 14.57
N ASP A 230 16.46 24.47 15.34
CA ASP A 230 16.51 24.61 16.78
C ASP A 230 17.21 25.93 17.21
N GLU A 231 17.66 26.75 16.24
CA GLU A 231 18.35 28.03 16.42
C GLU A 231 17.57 29.18 15.75
#